data_AF-A0A427BBD7-F1
#
_entry.id   AF-A0A427BBD7-F1
#
_cell.length_a   1.000
_cell.length_b   1.000
_cell.length_c   1.000
_cell.angle_alpha   90.00
_cell.angle_beta   90.00
_cell.angle_gamma   90.00
#
_symmetry.space_group_name_H-M   'P 1'
#
loop_
_entity.id
_entity.type
_entity.pdbx_description
1 polymer ?
#
loop_
_entity_poly.entity_id
_entity_poly.type
_entity_poly.pdbx_seq_one_letter_code
_entity_poly.pdbx_strand_id
1 'polypeptide(L)'
;MTRSLIAFRREIDGLFNTSKSNKHLWEQISAKMREKGFDRSPTMCTDKWRNLLKEFKKAKHQSKGSGLGKMSYYKELDELLKERNKKASFKSSVAPKIDTYLQFSDKGDTKFYLQILE
;
A
#
# COMPACT_ATOMS: atom_id res chain seq x y z
N MET A 1 13.85 -8.34 -1.74
CA MET A 1 12.51 -8.78 -1.31
C MET A 1 11.57 -7.60 -1.00
N THR A 2 11.69 -6.89 0.12
CA THR A 2 10.76 -5.78 0.48
C THR A 2 10.66 -4.69 -0.58
N ARG A 3 11.78 -4.18 -1.10
CA ARG A 3 11.79 -3.16 -2.16
C ARG A 3 11.11 -3.64 -3.44
N SER A 4 11.34 -4.90 -3.83
CA SER A 4 10.68 -5.52 -4.98
C SER A 4 9.16 -5.56 -4.81
N LEU A 5 8.67 -5.91 -3.62
CA LEU A 5 7.24 -5.88 -3.31
C LEU A 5 6.66 -4.46 -3.43
N ILE A 6 7.38 -3.45 -2.93
CA ILE A 6 6.96 -2.04 -3.02
C ILE A 6 6.92 -1.57 -4.48
N ALA A 7 7.94 -1.90 -5.26
CA ALA A 7 8.02 -1.56 -6.67
C ALA A 7 6.86 -2.18 -7.47
N PHE A 8 6.64 -3.50 -7.35
CA PHE A 8 5.55 -4.17 -8.05
C PHE A 8 4.17 -3.68 -7.60
N ARG A 9 4.00 -3.38 -6.30
CA ARG A 9 2.76 -2.77 -5.81
C ARG A 9 2.56 -1.39 -6.42
N ARG A 10 3.60 -0.55 -6.50
CA ARG A 10 3.55 0.79 -7.12
C ARG A 10 3.11 0.73 -8.58
N GLU A 11 3.65 -0.20 -9.36
CA GLU A 11 3.33 -0.35 -10.79
C GLU A 11 1.83 -0.52 -11.06
N ILE A 12 1.14 -1.34 -10.25
CA ILE A 12 -0.29 -1.66 -10.45
C ILE A 12 -1.20 -1.00 -9.42
N ASP A 13 -0.68 -0.03 -8.66
CA ASP A 13 -1.37 0.53 -7.51
C ASP A 13 -2.73 1.17 -7.86
N GLY A 14 -2.81 1.80 -9.03
CA GLY A 14 -4.03 2.43 -9.52
C GLY A 14 -5.19 1.44 -9.71
N LEU A 15 -4.90 0.15 -9.90
CA LEU A 15 -5.90 -0.91 -10.10
C LEU A 15 -6.53 -1.40 -8.79
N PHE A 16 -5.86 -1.19 -7.65
CA PHE A 16 -6.36 -1.65 -6.34
C PHE A 16 -7.66 -0.96 -5.89
N ASN A 17 -8.03 0.14 -6.55
CA ASN A 17 -9.22 0.92 -6.25
C ASN A 17 -10.34 0.74 -7.30
N THR A 18 -10.16 -0.12 -8.30
CA THR A 18 -11.11 -0.26 -9.41
C THR A 18 -12.06 -1.45 -9.26
N SER A 19 -11.91 -2.27 -8.21
CA SER A 19 -12.67 -3.52 -8.07
C SER A 19 -12.93 -3.89 -6.61
N LYS A 20 -13.99 -4.68 -6.38
CA LYS A 20 -14.39 -5.15 -5.04
C LYS A 20 -13.38 -6.12 -4.42
N SER A 21 -12.67 -6.86 -5.25
CA SER A 21 -11.65 -7.84 -4.86
C SER A 21 -10.37 -7.57 -5.62
N ASN A 22 -9.25 -7.65 -4.91
CA ASN A 22 -7.91 -7.44 -5.44
C ASN A 22 -7.09 -8.73 -5.50
N LYS A 23 -7.73 -9.90 -5.37
CA LYS A 23 -7.06 -11.21 -5.35
C LYS A 23 -6.15 -11.40 -6.57
N HIS A 24 -6.66 -11.10 -7.76
CA HIS A 24 -5.91 -11.23 -9.01
C HIS A 24 -4.69 -10.28 -9.08
N LEU A 25 -4.75 -9.11 -8.44
CA LEU A 25 -3.61 -8.19 -8.38
C LEU A 25 -2.51 -8.73 -7.46
N TRP A 26 -2.89 -9.36 -6.35
CA TRP A 26 -1.95 -10.03 -5.46
C TRP A 26 -1.33 -11.28 -6.09
N GLU A 27 -2.09 -12.01 -6.92
CA GLU A 27 -1.56 -13.10 -7.74
C GLU A 27 -0.50 -12.61 -8.73
N GLN A 28 -0.76 -11.49 -9.42
CA GLN A 28 0.21 -10.86 -10.32
C GLN A 28 1.49 -10.42 -9.59
N ILE A 29 1.35 -9.78 -8.42
CA ILE A 29 2.51 -9.38 -7.60
C ILE A 29 3.30 -10.61 -7.15
N SER A 30 2.61 -11.67 -6.71
CA SER A 30 3.26 -12.93 -6.30
C SER A 30 4.04 -13.57 -7.45
N ALA A 31 3.49 -13.57 -8.67
CA ALA A 31 4.17 -14.07 -9.85
C ALA A 31 5.47 -13.27 -10.12
N LYS A 32 5.40 -11.94 -10.15
CA LYS A 32 6.58 -11.07 -10.32
C LYS A 32 7.63 -11.26 -9.20
N MET A 33 7.20 -11.52 -7.97
CA MET A 33 8.12 -11.85 -6.88
C MET A 33 8.85 -13.17 -7.12
N ARG A 34 8.14 -14.20 -7.61
CA ARG A 34 8.73 -15.49 -7.98
C ARG A 34 9.70 -15.37 -9.16
N GLU A 35 9.39 -14.57 -10.16
CA GLU A 35 10.29 -14.25 -11.28
C GLU A 35 11.60 -13.59 -10.82
N LYS A 36 11.58 -12.84 -9.71
CA LYS A 36 12.78 -12.28 -9.08
C LYS A 36 13.51 -13.27 -8.15
N GLY A 37 13.09 -14.53 -8.10
CA GLY A 37 13.66 -15.56 -7.24
C GLY A 37 13.14 -15.56 -5.80
N PHE A 38 12.07 -14.81 -5.51
CA PHE A 38 11.43 -14.84 -4.19
C PHE A 38 10.21 -15.77 -4.22
N ASP A 39 10.34 -16.97 -3.68
CA ASP A 39 9.20 -17.87 -3.54
C ASP A 39 8.19 -17.35 -2.50
N ARG A 40 7.15 -16.67 -2.99
CA ARG A 40 6.16 -15.98 -2.18
C ARG A 40 4.77 -16.19 -2.79
N SER A 41 3.86 -16.72 -1.99
CA SER A 41 2.44 -16.81 -2.35
C SER A 41 1.76 -15.43 -2.30
N PRO A 42 0.59 -15.28 -2.94
CA PRO A 42 -0.19 -14.04 -2.89
C PRO A 42 -0.48 -13.59 -1.45
N THR A 43 -0.87 -14.52 -0.57
CA THR A 43 -1.13 -14.26 0.85
C THR A 43 0.09 -13.70 1.57
N MET A 44 1.28 -14.27 1.33
CA MET A 44 2.53 -13.79 1.93
C MET A 44 2.89 -12.36 1.47
N CYS A 45 2.59 -12.03 0.22
CA CYS A 45 2.77 -10.68 -0.31
C CYS A 45 1.80 -9.69 0.36
N THR A 46 0.53 -10.05 0.50
CA THR A 46 -0.49 -9.24 1.17
C THR A 46 -0.14 -8.99 2.63
N ASP A 47 0.20 -10.03 3.38
CA ASP A 47 0.55 -9.90 4.80
C ASP A 47 1.82 -9.10 5.01
N LYS A 48 2.82 -9.28 4.14
CA LYS A 48 4.02 -8.45 4.17
C LYS A 48 3.69 -6.98 3.90
N TRP A 49 2.79 -6.70 2.95
CA TRP A 49 2.36 -5.35 2.65
C TRP A 49 1.63 -4.69 3.83
N ARG A 50 0.66 -5.39 4.44
CA ARG A 50 -0.04 -4.94 5.66
C ARG A 50 0.94 -4.59 6.79
N ASN A 51 1.90 -5.47 7.03
CA ASN A 51 2.93 -5.26 8.04
C ASN A 51 3.84 -4.07 7.72
N LEU A 52 4.23 -3.87 6.46
CA LEU A 52 5.03 -2.71 6.05
C LEU A 52 4.31 -1.40 6.31
N LEU A 53 3.03 -1.34 5.96
CA LEU A 53 2.17 -0.21 6.22
C LEU A 53 2.07 0.07 7.74
N LYS A 54 1.91 -0.98 8.56
CA LYS A 54 1.82 -0.87 10.02
C LYS A 54 3.05 -0.22 10.62
N GLU A 55 4.20 -0.76 10.26
CA GLU A 55 5.48 -0.30 10.77
C GLU A 55 5.81 1.11 10.26
N PHE A 56 5.42 1.43 9.03
CA PHE A 56 5.56 2.78 8.49
C PHE A 56 4.75 3.80 9.30
N LYS A 57 3.48 3.50 9.64
CA LYS A 57 2.67 4.39 10.48
C LYS A 57 3.29 4.60 11.86
N LYS A 58 3.70 3.50 12.51
CA LYS A 58 4.32 3.55 13.84
C LYS A 58 5.58 4.42 13.81
N ALA A 59 6.42 4.24 12.78
CA ALA A 59 7.64 5.03 12.62
C ALA A 59 7.36 6.52 12.35
N LYS A 60 6.32 6.84 11.57
CA LYS A 60 5.92 8.23 11.29
C LYS A 60 5.47 8.96 12.56
N HIS A 61 4.79 8.26 13.48
CA HIS A 61 4.36 8.83 14.77
C HIS A 61 5.49 8.90 15.82
N GLN A 62 6.50 8.03 15.74
CA GLN A 62 7.60 7.94 16.71
C GLN A 62 8.87 8.70 16.30
N SER A 63 8.76 9.78 15.50
CA SER A 63 9.93 10.51 14.98
C SER A 63 10.70 11.30 16.05
N LYS A 64 11.44 10.57 16.91
CA LYS A 64 12.71 10.97 17.54
C LYS A 64 13.65 9.75 17.51
N GLY A 65 14.31 9.57 16.38
CA GLY A 65 15.56 8.80 16.25
C GLY A 65 15.46 7.28 16.41
N SER A 66 15.40 6.55 15.29
CA SER A 66 16.17 5.29 15.10
C SER A 66 15.79 4.59 13.79
N GLY A 67 16.77 4.40 12.91
CA GLY A 67 16.72 3.35 11.89
C GLY A 67 17.04 3.79 10.46
N LEU A 68 18.32 4.09 10.18
CA LEU A 68 18.84 4.35 8.82
C LEU A 68 18.43 3.27 7.79
N GLY A 69 18.39 1.99 8.18
CA GLY A 69 17.98 0.90 7.28
C GLY A 69 16.50 0.91 6.89
N LYS A 70 15.62 1.28 7.82
CA LYS A 70 14.16 1.42 7.62
C LYS A 70 13.83 2.64 6.77
N MET A 71 14.62 3.70 6.89
CA MET A 71 14.51 4.94 6.13
C MET A 71 14.47 4.71 4.61
N SER A 72 15.23 3.72 4.14
CA SER A 72 15.53 3.57 2.72
C SER A 72 14.33 3.13 1.86
N TYR A 73 13.47 2.23 2.38
CA TYR A 73 12.21 1.86 1.70
C TYR A 73 11.00 2.64 2.24
N TYR A 74 11.11 3.28 3.41
CA TYR A 74 10.09 4.21 3.89
C TYR A 74 9.93 5.42 2.98
N LYS A 75 11.02 5.92 2.38
CA LYS A 75 10.93 6.96 1.34
C LYS A 75 10.07 6.49 0.16
N GLU A 76 10.32 5.29 -0.36
CA GLU A 76 9.55 4.72 -1.48
C GLU A 76 8.05 4.53 -1.12
N LEU A 77 7.76 4.13 0.11
CA LEU A 77 6.38 4.03 0.62
C LEU A 77 5.73 5.41 0.78
N ASP A 78 6.42 6.37 1.37
CA ASP A 78 5.92 7.74 1.57
C ASP A 78 5.57 8.41 0.23
N GLU A 79 6.45 8.28 -0.77
CA GLU A 79 6.19 8.75 -2.13
C GLU A 79 4.95 8.10 -2.76
N LEU A 80 4.83 6.78 -2.68
CA LEU A 80 3.66 6.06 -3.21
C LEU A 80 2.37 6.55 -2.55
N LEU A 81 2.37 6.71 -1.22
CA LEU A 81 1.21 7.18 -0.47
C LEU A 81 0.85 8.64 -0.81
N LYS A 82 1.86 9.51 -1.03
CA LYS A 82 1.65 10.89 -1.48
C LYS A 82 1.10 10.97 -2.90
N GLU A 83 1.58 10.13 -3.81
CA GLU A 83 1.08 10.05 -5.19
C GLU A 83 -0.40 9.68 -5.25
N ARG A 84 -0.84 8.77 -4.38
CA ARG A 84 -2.27 8.41 -4.24
C ARG A 84 -3.13 9.62 -3.87
N ASN A 85 -2.68 10.44 -2.91
CA ASN A 85 -3.41 11.64 -2.47
C ASN A 85 -3.50 12.70 -3.59
N LYS A 86 -2.42 12.90 -4.36
CA LYS A 86 -2.44 13.82 -5.50
C LYS A 86 -3.42 13.36 -6.58
N LYS A 87 -3.43 12.07 -6.93
CA LYS A 87 -4.34 11.50 -7.93
C LYS A 87 -5.82 11.59 -7.53
N ALA A 88 -6.12 11.60 -6.22
CA ALA A 88 -7.48 11.85 -5.73
C ALA A 88 -7.91 13.32 -5.97
N SER A 89 -6.99 14.28 -5.81
CA SER A 89 -7.26 15.71 -5.99
C SER A 89 -7.49 16.13 -7.45
N PHE A 90 -6.95 15.41 -8.44
CA PHE A 90 -7.13 15.75 -9.86
C PHE A 90 -8.48 15.28 -10.45
N LYS A 91 -9.25 14.44 -9.74
CA LYS A 91 -10.58 13.99 -10.18
C LYS A 91 -11.74 14.81 -9.60
N SER A 92 -11.48 15.81 -8.76
CA SER A 92 -12.53 16.59 -8.09
C SER A 92 -12.69 17.98 -8.72
N SER A 93 -13.47 18.08 -9.80
CA SER A 93 -14.16 19.32 -10.19
C SER A 93 -15.59 19.39 -9.61
N VAL A 94 -15.98 18.42 -8.78
CA VAL A 94 -17.19 18.49 -7.96
C VAL A 94 -16.82 17.94 -6.58
N ALA A 95 -16.76 18.81 -5.57
CA ALA A 95 -16.72 18.36 -4.19
C ALA A 95 -18.05 17.68 -3.88
N PRO A 96 -18.05 16.49 -3.23
CA PRO A 96 -18.45 16.54 -1.82
C PRO A 96 -17.73 15.52 -0.91
N LYS A 97 -17.53 15.95 0.34
CA LYS A 97 -17.50 15.19 1.61
C LYS A 97 -16.69 13.89 1.65
N ILE A 98 -15.72 13.90 2.56
CA ILE A 98 -14.65 12.92 2.79
C ILE A 98 -15.10 11.51 3.26
N ASP A 99 -16.39 11.20 3.33
CA ASP A 99 -16.88 10.01 4.05
C ASP A 99 -17.39 8.83 3.19
N THR A 100 -17.24 8.83 1.86
CA THR A 100 -17.93 7.81 1.02
C THR A 100 -17.02 6.85 0.25
N TYR A 101 -15.70 6.93 0.31
CA TYR A 101 -14.83 5.98 -0.40
C TYR A 101 -14.53 4.67 0.36
N LEU A 102 -15.52 4.19 1.09
CA LEU A 102 -15.38 3.15 2.12
C LEU A 102 -16.42 2.04 1.98
N GLN A 103 -16.39 1.31 0.87
CA GLN A 103 -17.10 0.02 0.87
C GLN A 103 -16.48 -0.98 -0.10
N PHE A 104 -15.44 -1.70 0.34
CA PHE A 104 -15.10 -3.00 -0.22
C PHE A 104 -14.78 -4.01 0.87
N SER A 105 -15.57 -5.09 0.86
CA SER A 105 -15.55 -6.18 1.83
C SER A 105 -14.40 -7.14 1.56
N ASP A 106 -13.29 -6.92 2.25
CA ASP A 106 -12.62 -7.94 3.06
C ASP A 106 -12.04 -7.19 4.26
N LYS A 107 -12.58 -7.46 5.46
CA LYS A 107 -12.59 -6.55 6.62
C LYS A 107 -11.21 -6.21 7.23
N GLY A 108 -10.11 -6.70 6.65
CA GLY A 108 -8.75 -6.53 7.20
C GLY A 108 -7.91 -5.41 6.57
N ASP A 109 -7.96 -5.22 5.24
CA ASP A 109 -7.01 -4.34 4.54
C ASP A 109 -7.36 -2.86 4.59
N THR A 110 -8.64 -2.53 4.38
CA THR A 110 -9.09 -1.15 4.18
C THR A 110 -9.14 -0.36 5.48
N LYS A 111 -9.57 -1.01 6.57
CA LYS A 111 -9.51 -0.40 7.92
C LYS A 111 -8.08 -0.08 8.33
N PHE A 112 -7.14 -0.97 7.99
CA PHE A 112 -5.75 -0.76 8.32
C PHE A 112 -5.17 0.44 7.57
N TYR A 113 -5.55 0.62 6.30
CA TYR A 113 -5.06 1.72 5.47
C TYR A 113 -5.57 3.10 5.89
N LEU A 114 -6.85 3.23 6.22
CA LEU A 114 -7.41 4.50 6.69
C LEU A 114 -6.88 4.89 8.05
N GLN A 115 -6.72 3.90 8.93
CA GLN A 115 -6.04 4.12 10.19
C GLN A 115 -4.54 4.40 10.01
N ILE A 116 -3.96 4.52 8.81
CA ILE A 116 -2.60 5.07 8.63
C ILE A 116 -2.61 6.56 8.29
N LEU A 117 -3.67 7.02 7.64
CA LEU A 117 -3.79 8.40 7.17
C LEU A 117 -4.38 9.34 8.23
N GLU A 118 -5.06 8.78 9.24
CA GLU A 118 -5.44 9.47 10.49
C GLU A 118 -4.30 9.57 11.51
#